data_AF-G4D0T6-F1
#
_entry.id   AF-G4D0T6-F1
#
_cell.length_a   1.000
_cell.length_b   1.000
_cell.length_c   1.000
_cell.angle_alpha   90.00
_cell.angle_beta   90.00
_cell.angle_gamma   90.00
#
_symmetry.space_group_name_H-M   'P 1'
#
loop_
_entity.id
_entity.type
_entity.pdbx_description
1 polymer ?
#
loop_
_entity_poly.entity_id
_entity_poly.type
_entity_poly.pdbx_seq_one_letter_code
_entity_poly.pdbx_strand_id
1 'polypeptide(L)'
;MAFYREHYAKNGKSMNKIYAGVEETIKELSKEHVLAVGTSKLEESARDIIKYFDLEKYFAFVGGAAMDGSRNTKAKVLKYVLENIGEYDSEETYMIGDRFYDIKGAKELNLKSIGVKWGYGEEKELIDAGADYIVNNTDELKELVKRIK
;
A
#
# COMPACT_ATOMS: atom_id res chain seq x y z
N MET A 1 10.77 -24.19 -3.54
CA MET A 1 10.25 -23.03 -2.78
C MET A 1 11.32 -22.27 -2.00
N ALA A 2 12.28 -22.94 -1.34
CA ALA A 2 13.41 -22.24 -0.68
C ALA A 2 14.31 -21.48 -1.67
N PHE A 3 14.66 -22.11 -2.81
CA PHE A 3 15.55 -21.53 -3.82
C PHE A 3 15.00 -20.26 -4.51
N TYR A 4 13.68 -20.17 -4.72
CA TYR A 4 13.04 -18.97 -5.28
C TYR A 4 13.11 -17.78 -4.30
N ARG A 5 12.90 -18.04 -3.01
CA ARG A 5 12.92 -17.01 -1.96
C ARG A 5 14.32 -16.46 -1.73
N GLU A 6 15.33 -17.34 -1.71
CA GLU A 6 16.72 -16.93 -1.49
C GLU A 6 17.24 -16.06 -2.65
N HIS A 7 16.90 -16.39 -3.90
CA HIS A 7 17.30 -15.59 -5.06
C HIS A 7 16.55 -14.23 -5.14
N TYR A 8 15.27 -14.18 -4.75
CA TYR A 8 14.51 -12.92 -4.67
C TYR A 8 14.92 -12.03 -3.49
N ALA A 9 15.29 -12.62 -2.35
CA ALA A 9 15.80 -11.88 -1.19
C ALA A 9 17.14 -11.21 -1.52
N LYS A 10 18.01 -11.88 -2.29
CA LYS A 10 19.34 -11.36 -2.65
C LYS A 10 19.32 -10.35 -3.81
N ASN A 11 18.52 -10.59 -4.86
CA ASN A 11 18.54 -9.80 -6.11
C ASN A 11 17.18 -9.21 -6.53
N GLY A 12 16.08 -9.57 -5.88
CA GLY A 12 14.74 -9.15 -6.29
C GLY A 12 14.51 -7.64 -6.13
N LYS A 13 15.13 -7.01 -5.12
CA LYS A 13 15.00 -5.57 -4.89
C LYS A 13 15.69 -4.71 -5.97
N SER A 14 16.81 -5.16 -6.53
CA SER A 14 17.53 -4.44 -7.58
C SER A 14 16.87 -4.55 -8.95
N MET A 15 15.94 -5.50 -9.14
CA MET A 15 15.11 -5.60 -10.34
C MET A 15 13.82 -4.78 -10.25
N ASN A 16 13.46 -4.29 -9.06
CA ASN A 16 12.28 -3.45 -8.90
C ASN A 16 12.54 -2.05 -9.46
N LYS A 17 11.46 -1.40 -9.90
CA LYS A 17 11.45 0.01 -10.28
C LYS A 17 10.29 0.70 -9.58
N ILE A 18 10.52 1.93 -9.13
CA ILE A 18 9.45 2.81 -8.69
C ILE A 18 8.67 3.22 -9.95
N TYR A 19 7.34 3.15 -9.89
CA TYR A 19 6.51 3.66 -10.97
C TYR A 19 6.69 5.17 -11.13
N ALA A 20 6.56 5.67 -12.36
CA ALA A 20 6.69 7.09 -12.64
C ALA A 20 5.73 7.91 -11.75
N GLY A 21 6.25 9.00 -11.15
CA GLY A 21 5.48 9.90 -10.28
C GLY A 21 5.26 9.43 -8.84
N VAL A 22 5.44 8.14 -8.51
CA VAL A 22 5.11 7.62 -7.16
C VAL A 22 5.99 8.21 -6.07
N GLU A 23 7.29 8.35 -6.30
CA GLU A 23 8.21 8.96 -5.31
C GLU A 23 7.83 10.42 -5.01
N GLU A 24 7.51 11.19 -6.05
CA GLU A 24 7.05 12.58 -5.91
C GLU A 24 5.73 12.63 -5.14
N THR A 25 4.75 11.79 -5.51
CA THR A 25 3.46 11.71 -4.81
C THR A 25 3.65 11.36 -3.34
N ILE A 26 4.48 10.38 -2.99
CA ILE A 26 4.76 10.02 -1.59
C ILE A 26 5.33 11.24 -0.84
N LYS A 27 6.33 11.91 -1.42
CA LYS A 27 6.98 13.07 -0.80
C LYS A 27 6.05 14.27 -0.63
N GLU A 28 5.11 14.47 -1.56
CA GLU A 28 4.11 15.53 -1.44
C GLU A 28 3.08 15.21 -0.36
N LEU A 29 2.50 14.00 -0.41
CA LEU A 29 1.47 13.59 0.55
C LEU A 29 2.01 13.53 1.97
N SER A 30 3.27 13.10 2.17
CA SER A 30 3.89 13.01 3.50
C SER A 30 4.03 14.35 4.23
N LYS A 31 3.84 15.49 3.54
CA LYS A 31 3.89 16.82 4.17
C LYS A 31 2.64 17.12 4.98
N GLU A 32 1.51 16.52 4.60
CA GLU A 32 0.18 16.84 5.13
C GLU A 32 -0.54 15.60 5.69
N HIS A 33 -0.02 14.40 5.41
CA HIS A 33 -0.66 13.13 5.78
C HIS A 33 0.33 12.18 6.46
N VAL A 34 -0.20 11.36 7.37
CA VAL A 34 0.51 10.19 7.91
C VAL A 34 0.45 9.08 6.87
N LEU A 35 1.59 8.68 6.34
CA LEU A 35 1.66 7.59 5.37
C LEU A 35 2.10 6.30 6.05
N ALA A 36 1.54 5.18 5.59
CA ALA A 36 1.99 3.85 5.99
C ALA A 36 1.90 2.85 4.83
N VAL A 37 2.68 1.78 4.92
CA VAL A 37 2.65 0.68 3.94
C VAL A 37 1.94 -0.53 4.55
N GLY A 38 0.92 -1.05 3.88
CA GLY A 38 0.25 -2.31 4.23
C GLY A 38 0.25 -3.30 3.06
N THR A 39 1.14 -4.28 3.08
CA THR A 39 1.34 -5.22 1.95
C THR A 39 1.20 -6.69 2.33
N SER A 40 0.76 -7.54 1.39
CA SER A 40 0.75 -9.00 1.57
C SER A 40 2.14 -9.64 1.40
N LYS A 41 3.16 -8.84 1.03
CA LYS A 41 4.57 -9.28 1.02
C LYS A 41 5.08 -9.43 2.46
N LEU A 42 6.00 -10.36 2.72
CA LEU A 42 6.66 -10.46 4.03
C LEU A 42 7.21 -9.11 4.48
N GLU A 43 6.99 -8.77 5.74
CA GLU A 43 7.32 -7.44 6.28
C GLU A 43 8.81 -7.11 6.13
N GLU A 44 9.71 -8.03 6.47
CA GLU A 44 11.15 -7.86 6.32
C GLU A 44 11.51 -7.49 4.87
N SER A 45 10.94 -8.22 3.90
CA SER A 45 11.17 -7.93 2.48
C SER A 45 10.54 -6.60 2.02
N ALA A 46 9.45 -6.15 2.65
CA ALA A 46 8.84 -4.85 2.34
C ALA A 46 9.70 -3.69 2.87
N ARG A 47 10.16 -3.79 4.12
CA ARG A 47 11.06 -2.82 4.75
C ARG A 47 12.38 -2.71 3.98
N ASP A 48 12.97 -3.84 3.60
CA ASP A 48 14.20 -3.86 2.80
C ASP A 48 14.07 -3.13 1.46
N ILE A 49 12.92 -3.28 0.78
CA ILE A 49 12.65 -2.61 -0.50
C ILE A 49 12.47 -1.11 -0.29
N ILE A 50 11.65 -0.72 0.68
CA ILE A 50 11.39 0.69 0.98
C ILE A 50 12.67 1.41 1.39
N LYS A 51 13.53 0.76 2.18
CA LYS A 51 14.85 1.27 2.57
C LYS A 51 15.82 1.36 1.39
N TYR A 52 15.83 0.35 0.51
CA TYR A 52 16.67 0.34 -0.69
C TYR A 52 16.36 1.53 -1.61
N PHE A 53 15.10 1.95 -1.69
CA PHE A 53 14.67 3.12 -2.46
C PHE A 53 14.70 4.44 -1.67
N ASP A 54 15.24 4.45 -0.44
CA ASP A 54 15.30 5.64 0.43
C ASP A 54 13.94 6.32 0.68
N LEU A 55 12.87 5.51 0.70
CA LEU A 55 11.50 5.98 0.94
C LEU A 55 11.05 5.80 2.40
N GLU A 56 11.80 5.06 3.22
CA GLU A 56 11.41 4.70 4.60
C GLU A 56 11.07 5.93 5.46
N LYS A 57 11.81 7.03 5.26
CA LYS A 57 11.62 8.31 5.96
C LYS A 57 10.26 8.98 5.76
N TYR A 58 9.49 8.58 4.74
CA TYR A 58 8.18 9.15 4.45
C TYR A 58 7.02 8.37 5.09
N PHE A 59 7.28 7.19 5.63
CA PHE A 59 6.25 6.33 6.19
C PHE A 59 6.39 6.24 7.72
N ALA A 60 5.30 6.48 8.43
CA ALA A 60 5.24 6.27 9.87
C ALA A 60 5.39 4.78 10.23
N PHE A 61 4.89 3.89 9.36
CA PHE A 61 5.01 2.46 9.56
C PHE A 61 5.02 1.66 8.24
N VAL A 62 5.74 0.54 8.24
CA VAL A 62 5.79 -0.42 7.13
C VAL A 62 5.41 -1.80 7.65
N GLY A 63 4.18 -2.24 7.35
CA GLY A 63 3.64 -3.55 7.72
C GLY A 63 3.48 -4.47 6.51
N GLY A 64 3.89 -5.72 6.68
CA GLY A 64 3.76 -6.78 5.66
C GLY A 64 3.01 -8.00 6.16
N ALA A 65 2.99 -9.12 5.45
CA ALA A 65 2.59 -10.42 6.00
C ALA A 65 3.61 -10.91 7.05
N ALA A 66 3.12 -11.65 8.06
CA ALA A 66 3.97 -12.26 9.08
C ALA A 66 4.55 -13.61 8.58
N MET A 67 5.79 -13.90 8.95
CA MET A 67 6.49 -15.12 8.49
C MET A 67 5.84 -16.41 9.02
N ASP A 68 5.23 -16.36 10.20
CA ASP A 68 4.49 -17.45 10.83
C ASP A 68 3.06 -17.65 10.25
N GLY A 69 2.64 -16.80 9.30
CA GLY A 69 1.33 -16.85 8.68
C GLY A 69 0.17 -16.31 9.54
N SER A 70 0.44 -15.81 10.76
CA SER A 70 -0.59 -15.22 11.63
C SER A 70 -1.33 -14.05 10.96
N ARG A 71 -0.58 -13.28 10.16
CA ARG A 71 -1.03 -12.12 9.38
C ARG A 71 -0.95 -12.41 7.88
N ASN A 72 -1.95 -13.13 7.38
CA ASN A 72 -2.00 -13.69 6.01
C ASN A 72 -3.08 -13.09 5.09
N THR A 73 -3.93 -12.19 5.60
CA THR A 73 -4.93 -11.48 4.79
C THR A 73 -4.64 -9.98 4.77
N LYS A 74 -5.14 -9.27 3.75
CA LYS A 74 -4.98 -7.83 3.66
C LYS A 74 -5.57 -7.11 4.89
N ALA A 75 -6.77 -7.46 5.33
CA ALA A 75 -7.39 -6.86 6.51
C ALA A 75 -6.54 -7.04 7.78
N LYS A 76 -5.95 -8.23 7.99
CA LYS A 76 -5.04 -8.45 9.14
C LYS A 76 -3.76 -7.59 9.04
N VAL A 77 -3.22 -7.41 7.83
CA VAL A 77 -2.08 -6.51 7.61
C VAL A 77 -2.46 -5.07 7.90
N LEU A 78 -3.58 -4.59 7.35
CA LEU A 78 -4.05 -3.23 7.56
C LEU A 78 -4.35 -2.96 9.04
N LYS A 79 -5.02 -3.88 9.74
CA LYS A 79 -5.25 -3.76 11.18
C LYS A 79 -3.94 -3.60 11.96
N TYR A 80 -2.94 -4.42 11.66
CA TYR A 80 -1.62 -4.31 12.27
C TYR A 80 -0.94 -2.96 11.98
N VAL A 81 -1.06 -2.45 10.75
CA VAL A 81 -0.52 -1.13 10.38
C VAL A 81 -1.22 -0.03 11.19
N LEU A 82 -2.55 -0.05 11.24
CA LEU A 82 -3.36 0.93 11.97
C LEU A 82 -3.01 0.96 13.46
N GLU A 83 -2.83 -0.21 14.09
CA GLU A 83 -2.41 -0.34 15.49
C GLU A 83 -1.02 0.26 15.76
N ASN A 84 -0.15 0.38 14.74
CA ASN A 84 1.21 0.91 14.89
C ASN A 84 1.39 2.37 14.45
N ILE A 85 0.42 2.96 13.74
CA ILE A 85 0.45 4.40 13.39
C ILE A 85 -0.18 5.30 14.45
N GLY A 86 -0.91 4.70 15.42
CA GLY A 86 -1.56 5.42 16.52
C GLY A 86 -3.03 5.71 16.24
N GLU A 87 -3.54 6.83 16.77
CA GLU A 87 -4.92 7.26 16.55
C GLU A 87 -5.13 7.66 15.09
N TYR A 88 -6.25 7.23 14.53
CA TYR A 88 -6.68 7.55 13.17
C TYR A 88 -8.19 7.68 13.12
N ASP A 89 -8.68 8.51 12.19
CA ASP A 89 -10.10 8.54 11.83
C ASP A 89 -10.31 7.63 10.62
N SER A 90 -11.17 6.62 10.74
CA SER A 90 -11.48 5.72 9.62
C SER A 90 -12.13 6.44 8.43
N GLU A 91 -12.85 7.53 8.67
CA GLU A 91 -13.50 8.31 7.60
C GLU A 91 -12.47 9.12 6.79
N GLU A 92 -11.37 9.54 7.42
CA GLU A 92 -10.28 10.31 6.79
C GLU A 92 -9.07 9.40 6.43
N THR A 93 -9.22 8.07 6.56
CA THR A 93 -8.17 7.09 6.26
C THR A 93 -8.50 6.33 4.97
N TYR A 94 -7.56 6.38 4.04
CA TYR A 94 -7.71 5.82 2.70
C TYR A 94 -6.70 4.71 2.43
N MET A 95 -7.18 3.53 2.03
CA MET A 95 -6.33 2.47 1.49
C MET A 95 -6.14 2.68 -0.02
N ILE A 96 -4.89 2.88 -0.44
CA ILE A 96 -4.52 3.02 -1.86
C ILE A 96 -3.97 1.67 -2.34
N GLY A 97 -4.55 1.08 -3.37
CA GLY A 97 -4.13 -0.22 -3.87
C GLY A 97 -4.63 -0.55 -5.26
N ASP A 98 -3.99 -1.52 -5.91
CA ASP A 98 -4.24 -1.88 -7.31
C ASP A 98 -5.05 -3.17 -7.48
N ARG A 99 -5.33 -3.91 -6.39
CA ARG A 99 -6.01 -5.21 -6.43
C ARG A 99 -7.30 -5.20 -5.64
N PHE A 100 -8.22 -6.11 -5.97
CA PHE A 100 -9.45 -6.30 -5.19
C PHE A 100 -9.15 -6.63 -3.73
N TYR A 101 -8.00 -7.26 -3.43
CA TYR A 101 -7.60 -7.57 -2.06
C TYR A 101 -7.44 -6.30 -1.22
N ASP A 102 -6.93 -5.21 -1.82
CA ASP A 102 -6.76 -3.92 -1.15
C ASP A 102 -8.12 -3.32 -0.79
N ILE A 103 -9.02 -3.29 -1.77
CA ILE A 103 -10.37 -2.76 -1.62
C ILE A 103 -11.18 -3.56 -0.59
N LYS A 104 -11.18 -4.90 -0.69
CA LYS A 104 -11.88 -5.76 0.27
C LYS A 104 -11.29 -5.63 1.68
N GLY A 105 -9.96 -5.59 1.78
CA GLY A 105 -9.29 -5.42 3.07
C GLY A 105 -9.61 -4.08 3.74
N ALA A 106 -9.73 -3.00 2.96
CA ALA A 106 -10.15 -1.69 3.45
C ALA A 106 -11.58 -1.74 3.99
N LYS A 107 -12.50 -2.34 3.23
CA LYS A 107 -13.92 -2.49 3.62
C LYS A 107 -14.12 -3.32 4.88
N GLU A 108 -13.36 -4.40 5.06
CA GLU A 108 -13.40 -5.20 6.29
C GLU A 108 -13.08 -4.37 7.55
N LEU A 109 -12.39 -3.23 7.38
CA LEU A 109 -12.02 -2.31 8.45
C LEU A 109 -12.76 -0.97 8.38
N ASN A 110 -13.81 -0.86 7.56
CA ASN A 110 -14.57 0.37 7.31
C ASN A 110 -13.71 1.56 6.86
N LEU A 111 -12.62 1.29 6.14
CA LEU A 111 -11.80 2.33 5.52
C LEU A 111 -12.30 2.64 4.11
N LYS A 112 -12.16 3.90 3.69
CA LYS A 112 -12.30 4.28 2.29
C LYS A 112 -11.13 3.72 1.47
N SER A 113 -11.35 3.56 0.16
CA SER A 113 -10.40 2.92 -0.74
C SER A 113 -10.26 3.66 -2.07
N ILE A 114 -9.02 3.77 -2.54
CA ILE A 114 -8.66 4.36 -3.84
C ILE A 114 -7.96 3.28 -4.67
N GLY A 115 -8.66 2.82 -5.70
CA GLY A 115 -8.14 1.89 -6.70
C GLY A 115 -7.20 2.58 -7.69
N VAL A 116 -6.01 2.03 -7.93
CA VAL A 116 -5.05 2.58 -8.88
C VAL A 116 -4.83 1.66 -10.08
N LYS A 117 -4.84 2.22 -11.30
CA LYS A 117 -4.81 1.42 -12.55
C LYS A 117 -3.41 1.16 -13.13
N TRP A 118 -2.35 1.70 -12.52
CA TRP A 118 -0.97 1.48 -12.98
C TRP A 118 -0.31 0.25 -12.34
N GLY A 119 -1.05 -0.51 -11.51
CA GLY A 119 -0.60 -1.78 -10.95
C GLY A 119 -1.00 -2.98 -11.80
N TYR A 120 -1.39 -4.07 -11.15
CA TYR A 120 -1.65 -5.37 -11.76
C TYR A 120 -3.14 -5.71 -11.89
N GLY A 121 -4.04 -5.01 -11.18
CA GLY A 121 -5.48 -5.26 -11.26
C GLY A 121 -6.14 -4.54 -12.42
N GLU A 122 -7.22 -5.13 -12.92
CA GLU A 122 -8.06 -4.51 -13.94
C GLU A 122 -9.08 -3.54 -13.31
N GLU A 123 -9.53 -2.53 -14.06
CA GLU A 123 -10.53 -1.59 -13.56
C GLU A 123 -11.82 -2.29 -13.13
N LYS A 124 -12.27 -3.29 -13.88
CA LYS A 124 -13.45 -4.10 -13.52
C LYS A 124 -13.26 -4.80 -12.18
N GLU A 125 -12.06 -5.32 -11.89
CA GLU A 125 -11.73 -5.95 -10.61
C GLU A 125 -11.91 -4.97 -9.44
N LEU A 126 -11.47 -3.72 -9.61
CA LEU A 126 -11.60 -2.67 -8.61
C LEU A 126 -13.07 -2.22 -8.41
N ILE A 127 -13.82 -2.07 -9.50
CA ILE A 127 -15.25 -1.73 -9.47
C ILE A 127 -16.06 -2.83 -8.78
N ASP A 128 -15.85 -4.09 -9.15
CA ASP A 128 -16.59 -5.23 -8.57
C ASP A 128 -16.26 -5.41 -7.08
N ALA A 129 -15.03 -5.08 -6.66
CA ALA A 129 -14.66 -5.03 -5.25
C ALA A 129 -15.31 -3.83 -4.52
N GLY A 130 -15.78 -2.84 -5.29
CA GLY A 130 -16.46 -1.62 -4.88
C GLY A 130 -15.53 -0.58 -4.29
N ALA A 131 -14.44 -0.26 -5.00
CA ALA A 131 -13.59 0.86 -4.65
C ALA A 131 -14.40 2.16 -4.57
N ASP A 132 -14.11 3.02 -3.59
CA ASP A 132 -14.80 4.30 -3.43
C ASP A 132 -14.38 5.30 -4.50
N TYR A 133 -13.10 5.22 -4.91
CA TYR A 133 -12.52 5.99 -6.00
C TYR A 133 -11.61 5.12 -6.85
N ILE A 134 -11.46 5.47 -8.13
CA ILE A 134 -10.50 4.84 -9.04
C ILE A 134 -9.78 5.94 -9.82
N VAL A 135 -8.45 5.83 -9.92
CA VAL A 135 -7.59 6.81 -10.60
C VAL A 135 -6.63 6.13 -11.58
N ASN A 136 -6.35 6.80 -12.70
CA ASN A 136 -5.57 6.24 -13.81
C ASN A 136 -4.07 6.43 -13.65
N ASN A 137 -3.64 7.48 -12.93
CA ASN A 137 -2.23 7.85 -12.78
C ASN A 137 -2.00 8.61 -11.46
N THR A 138 -0.73 8.89 -11.16
CA THR A 138 -0.31 9.57 -9.94
C THR A 138 -0.77 11.02 -9.85
N ASP A 139 -1.04 11.69 -10.97
CA ASP A 139 -1.54 13.07 -10.98
C ASP A 139 -3.00 13.13 -10.58
N GLU A 140 -3.84 12.24 -11.12
CA GLU A 140 -5.22 12.08 -10.69
C GLU A 140 -5.32 11.71 -9.21
N LEU A 141 -4.40 10.88 -8.70
CA LEU A 141 -4.31 10.58 -7.27
C LEU A 141 -4.04 11.83 -6.45
N LYS A 142 -3.03 12.63 -6.83
CA LYS A 142 -2.71 13.90 -6.14
C LYS A 142 -3.88 14.88 -6.18
N GLU A 143 -4.59 14.99 -7.31
CA GLU A 143 -5.77 15.85 -7.42
C GLU A 143 -6.92 15.37 -6.55
N LEU A 144 -7.18 14.06 -6.54
CA LEU A 144 -8.24 13.47 -5.72
C LEU A 144 -7.98 13.71 -4.23
N VAL A 145 -6.77 13.43 -3.75
CA VAL A 145 -6.40 13.61 -2.34
C VAL A 145 -6.53 15.07 -1.90
N LYS A 146 -6.31 16.05 -2.78
CA LYS A 146 -6.55 17.48 -2.47
C LYS A 146 -8.02 17.85 -2.34
N ARG A 147 -8.94 17.06 -2.91
CA ARG A 147 -10.39 17.33 -2.93
C ARG A 147 -11.12 16.64 -1.79
N ILE A 148 -10.69 15.44 -1.42
CA ILE A 148 -11.20 14.70 -0.29
C ILE A 148 -10.50 15.22 0.98
N LYS A 149 -11.27 15.37 2.05
CA LYS A 149 -10.74 15.56 3.40
C LYS A 149 -10.76 14.16 4.01
#